data_AF-A0ABD6A6I6-F1
#
_entry.id   AF-A0ABD6A6I6-F1
#
_cell.length_a   1.000
_cell.length_b   1.000
_cell.length_c   1.000
_cell.angle_alpha   90.00
_cell.angle_beta   90.00
_cell.angle_gamma   90.00
#
_symmetry.space_group_name_H-M   'P 1'
#
loop_
_entity.id
_entity.type
_entity.pdbx_description
1 polymer ?
#
loop_
_entity_poly.entity_id
_entity_poly.type
_entity_poly.pdbx_seq_one_letter_code
_entity_poly.pdbx_strand_id
1 'polypeptide(L)' 'MPVPGYDPEDLDRLLLDRLGDREPADVLDEAALRRYEAGADLVDVLDEGTVRELLSRSKSDRE' A
#
# COMPACT_ATOMS: atom_id res chain seq x y z
N MET A 1 0.86 -13.64 14.03
CA MET A 1 2.12 -13.20 14.65
C MET A 1 2.48 -11.88 14.02
N PRO A 2 2.48 -10.74 14.75
CA PRO A 2 2.94 -9.48 14.19
C PRO A 2 4.42 -9.60 13.85
N VAL A 3 4.81 -9.20 12.65
CA VAL A 3 6.22 -9.12 12.26
C VAL A 3 6.84 -8.03 13.14
N PRO A 4 7.84 -8.35 13.98
CA PRO A 4 8.40 -7.37 14.90
C PRO A 4 9.13 -6.29 14.09
N GLY A 5 8.53 -5.11 14.00
CA GLY A 5 9.12 -3.93 13.34
C GLY A 5 8.28 -3.28 12.23
N TYR A 6 7.08 -3.77 11.92
CA TYR A 6 6.15 -3.08 11.03
C TYR A 6 4.78 -2.99 11.71
N ASP A 7 4.47 -1.80 12.23
CA ASP A 7 3.10 -1.47 12.60
C ASP A 7 2.28 -1.28 11.31
N PRO A 8 1.04 -1.81 11.25
CA PRO A 8 0.21 -1.71 10.05
C PRO A 8 -0.03 -0.24 9.65
N GLU A 9 -0.09 0.67 10.63
CA GLU A 9 -0.23 2.12 10.42
C GLU A 9 0.98 2.74 9.69
N ASP A 10 2.20 2.30 9.99
CA ASP A 10 3.42 2.75 9.30
C ASP A 10 3.50 2.21 7.87
N LEU A 11 3.05 0.97 7.68
CA LEU A 11 3.03 0.32 6.36
C LEU A 11 1.99 0.99 5.44
N ASP A 12 0.80 1.28 5.95
CA ASP A 12 -0.24 2.01 5.22
C ASP A 12 0.26 3.37 4.73
N ARG A 13 0.82 4.16 5.67
CA ARG A 13 1.38 5.48 5.36
C ARG A 13 2.50 5.41 4.34
N LEU A 14 3.35 4.38 4.42
CA LEU A 14 4.42 4.16 3.45
C LEU A 14 3.86 3.77 2.08
N LEU A 15 2.82 2.93 2.01
CA LEU A 15 2.17 2.58 0.75
C LEU A 15 1.52 3.80 0.11
N LEU A 16 0.87 4.65 0.91
CA LEU A 16 0.29 5.92 0.47
C LEU A 16 1.36 6.86 -0.12
N ASP A 17 2.48 7.02 0.57
CA ASP A 17 3.64 7.82 0.10
C ASP A 17 4.22 7.28 -1.22
N ARG A 18 4.29 5.94 -1.36
CA ARG A 18 4.76 5.29 -2.60
C ARG A 18 3.79 5.38 -3.76
N LEU A 19 2.50 5.43 -3.47
CA LEU A 19 1.48 5.69 -4.46
C LEU A 19 1.69 7.10 -5.05
N GLY A 20 2.06 8.06 -4.20
CA GLY A 20 2.42 9.42 -4.59
C GLY A 20 1.24 10.12 -5.24
N ASP A 21 1.39 10.54 -6.49
CA ASP A 21 0.32 11.15 -7.29
C ASP A 21 -0.64 10.15 -7.94
N ARG A 22 -0.40 8.83 -7.83
CA ARG A 22 -1.35 7.83 -8.35
C ARG A 22 -2.56 7.72 -7.44
N GLU A 23 -3.74 7.60 -8.03
CA GLU A 23 -4.96 7.44 -7.24
C GLU A 23 -5.08 5.98 -6.76
N PRO A 24 -5.67 5.72 -5.58
CA PRO A 24 -5.97 4.36 -5.14
C PRO A 24 -6.81 3.60 -6.17
N ALA A 25 -7.66 4.30 -6.92
CA ALA A 25 -8.48 3.73 -7.99
C ALA A 25 -7.67 3.19 -9.19
N ASP A 26 -6.42 3.61 -9.39
CA ASP A 26 -5.55 3.09 -10.47
C ASP A 26 -4.95 1.71 -10.12
N VAL A 27 -4.85 1.39 -8.83
CA VAL A 27 -4.19 0.17 -8.34
C VAL A 27 -5.12 -0.78 -7.60
N LEU A 28 -6.30 -0.31 -7.18
CA LEU A 28 -7.32 -1.09 -6.50
C LEU A 28 -8.48 -1.42 -7.45
N ASP A 29 -8.95 -2.65 -7.37
CA ASP A 29 -10.24 -3.02 -7.96
C ASP A 29 -11.41 -2.28 -7.28
N GLU A 30 -12.54 -2.17 -7.97
CA GLU A 30 -13.71 -1.43 -7.49
C GLU A 30 -14.19 -1.89 -6.10
N ALA A 31 -14.09 -3.19 -5.81
CA ALA A 31 -14.44 -3.75 -4.49
C ALA A 31 -13.44 -3.37 -3.39
N ALA A 32 -12.15 -3.26 -3.73
CA ALA A 32 -11.08 -2.88 -2.81
C ALA A 32 -11.11 -1.37 -2.55
N LEU A 33 -11.36 -0.57 -3.59
CA LEU A 33 -11.56 0.87 -3.50
C LEU A 33 -12.70 1.23 -2.53
N ARG A 34 -13.86 0.56 -2.64
CA ARG A 34 -14.97 0.79 -1.69
C ARG A 34 -14.62 0.46 -0.24
N ARG A 35 -13.76 -0.53 -0.01
CA ARG A 35 -13.29 -0.84 1.34
C ARG A 35 -12.34 0.24 1.86
N TYR A 36 -11.46 0.72 1.01
CA TYR A 36 -10.58 1.85 1.33
C TYR A 36 -11.39 3.10 1.67
N GLU A 37 -12.40 3.45 0.87
CA GLU A 37 -13.31 4.57 1.14
C GLU A 37 -14.13 4.38 2.43
N ALA A 38 -14.36 3.14 2.84
CA ALA A 38 -15.01 2.81 4.12
C ALA A 38 -14.07 2.93 5.33
N GLY A 39 -12.79 3.24 5.11
CA GLY A 39 -11.76 3.41 6.14
C GLY A 39 -10.90 2.17 6.39
N ALA A 40 -10.81 1.24 5.43
CA ALA A 40 -9.83 0.16 5.48
C ALA A 40 -8.44 0.68 5.06
N ASP A 41 -7.39 0.08 5.62
CA ASP A 41 -6.00 0.39 5.26
C ASP A 41 -5.65 -0.14 3.85
N LEU A 42 -4.80 0.58 3.11
CA LEU A 42 -4.24 0.17 1.83
C LEU A 42 -3.58 -1.20 1.90
N VAL A 43 -2.91 -1.52 3.00
CA VAL A 43 -2.29 -2.84 3.22
C VAL A 43 -3.32 -3.98 3.22
N ASP A 44 -4.56 -3.72 3.66
CA ASP A 44 -5.63 -4.72 3.71
C ASP A 44 -6.39 -4.84 2.39
N VAL A 45 -6.39 -3.79 1.56
CA VAL A 45 -7.12 -3.76 0.29
C VAL A 45 -6.23 -3.96 -0.95
N LEU A 46 -4.94 -3.65 -0.86
CA LEU A 46 -3.98 -3.92 -1.91
C LEU A 46 -3.66 -5.40 -1.97
N ASP A 47 -3.51 -5.90 -3.19
CA ASP A 47 -3.02 -7.25 -3.39
C ASP A 47 -1.53 -7.35 -2.99
N GLU A 48 -1.13 -8.49 -2.43
CA GLU A 48 0.22 -8.74 -1.94
C GLU A 48 1.28 -8.50 -3.04
N GLY A 49 0.93 -8.78 -4.31
CA GLY A 49 1.78 -8.50 -5.46
C GLY A 49 2.06 -7.00 -5.64
N THR A 50 1.02 -6.17 -5.54
CA THR A 50 1.11 -4.71 -5.69
C THR A 50 1.84 -4.08 -4.51
N VAL A 51 1.54 -4.51 -3.28
CA VAL A 51 2.28 -4.09 -2.07
C VAL A 51 3.78 -4.36 -2.25
N ARG A 52 4.13 -5.56 -2.70
CA ARG A 52 5.52 -5.95 -2.91
C ARG A 52 6.20 -5.14 -4.02
N GLU A 53 5.48 -4.81 -5.09
CA GLU A 53 5.99 -3.94 -6.15
C GLU A 53 6.29 -2.52 -5.63
N LEU A 54 5.33 -1.91 -4.91
CA LEU A 54 5.48 -0.58 -4.31
C LEU A 54 6.64 -0.52 -3.32
N LEU A 55 6.81 -1.55 -2.49
CA LEU A 55 7.93 -1.68 -1.55
C LEU A 55 9.27 -1.90 -2.27
N SER A 56 9.28 -2.71 -3.34
CA SER A 56 10.49 -3.00 -4.13
C SER A 56 11.00 -1.78 -4.88
N ARG A 57 10.10 -0.91 -5.37
CA ARG A 57 10.44 0.32 -6.09
C ARG A 57 11.33 1.28 -5.29
N SER A 58 11.40 1.14 -3.97
CA SER A 58 12.33 1.88 -3.11
C SER A 58 13.80 1.55 -3.29
N LYS A 59 14.15 0.38 -3.81
CA LYS A 59 15.56 -0.08 -3.85
C LYS A 59 16.35 0.44 -5.04
N SER A 60 15.71 1.17 -5.98
CA SER A 60 16.36 1.71 -7.18
C SER A 60 16.64 3.22 -7.15
N ASP A 61 16.24 3.94 -6.11
CA ASP A 61 16.53 5.39 -5.97
C ASP A 61 17.61 5.61 -4.90
N ARG A 62 18.80 5.02 -5.12
CA ARG A 62 20.06 5.35 -4.45
C ARG A 62 21.23 4.79 -5.25
N GLU A 63 21.44 5.29 -6.47
CA GLU A 63 22.67 5.10 -7.25
C GLU A 63 23.43 6.43 -7.35
#